data_AF-A5Z348-F1
#
_entry.id   AF-A5Z348-F1
#
_cell.length_a   1.000
_cell.length_b   1.000
_cell.length_c   1.000
_cell.angle_alpha   90.00
_cell.angle_beta   90.00
_cell.angle_gamma   90.00
#
_symmetry.space_group_name_H-M   'P 1'
#
loop_
_entity.id
_entity.type
_entity.pdbx_description
1 polymer ?
#
loop_
_entity_poly.entity_id
_entity_poly.type
_entity_poly.pdbx_seq_one_letter_code
_entity_poly.pdbx_strand_id
1 'polypeptide(L)'
;MKEIIQYFNEVCINELLKVSENLYRDPSKFAEYIEELKETLNKLGVEIIKETLEEMDMAIKNSVKRKMNWHVEKKDCEKDLITTLGTVSFMKTLYVSKEKNEDGKFEMCYLLDKVMGFEENQRLTEDAMVKVYEEAVQTSYRRGGESVNESDSISKTAVKDMLHKTKFPEIIPEEPEKKKVDYLYIDADEDHYALQFQEKKGDLEVSENGRKKNGAITKLVYVYEGVAPEAPGSKRNKLINTKYFCSGCDESNKEFWARIRRYVYTAYDMEGIKKIYINSDGGAWIKEGMNQLGSIEYVLDEFHLSKYVLKMTSHMLDSKEDARVGVCKIIRDGTKKEFDEIVERLEGCAKTESQLKRIQEAAKYIKNNWTAAKRRLWRRNGVCACSAEGHVSHVLSSRMSTLALGWSRLGTSKMARLREWHYNKNSMLELVRSQKAELPMVAGAEELIMSASDIISSEINRRTKAETISGKYEEIMNTTLGLKTKKQLSIYVNRWI
;
A
#
# COMPACT_ATOMS: atom_id res chain seq x y z
N MET A 1 -8.83 -31.68 -17.65
CA MET A 1 -10.26 -31.35 -17.56
C MET A 1 -11.21 -32.49 -17.24
N LYS A 2 -10.94 -33.76 -17.57
CA LYS A 2 -11.88 -34.85 -17.24
C LYS A 2 -11.99 -35.08 -15.74
N GLU A 3 -10.88 -34.92 -15.01
CA GLU A 3 -10.82 -35.11 -13.57
C GLU A 3 -11.52 -33.95 -12.84
N ILE A 4 -11.37 -32.69 -13.28
CA ILE A 4 -12.17 -31.53 -12.80
C ILE A 4 -13.66 -31.77 -13.01
N ILE A 5 -14.08 -32.19 -14.21
CA ILE A 5 -15.51 -32.39 -14.51
C ILE A 5 -16.08 -33.49 -13.62
N GLN A 6 -15.32 -34.55 -13.40
CA GLN A 6 -15.70 -35.63 -12.48
C GLN A 6 -15.76 -35.12 -11.04
N TYR A 7 -14.72 -34.43 -10.55
CA TYR A 7 -14.67 -33.85 -9.21
C TYR A 7 -15.82 -32.86 -8.98
N PHE A 8 -16.10 -32.00 -9.95
CA PHE A 8 -17.21 -31.07 -9.90
C PHE A 8 -18.55 -31.82 -9.78
N ASN A 9 -18.78 -32.82 -10.62
CA ASN A 9 -20.04 -33.56 -10.66
C ASN A 9 -20.24 -34.47 -9.44
N GLU A 10 -19.20 -35.17 -9.00
CA GLU A 10 -19.29 -36.20 -7.95
C GLU A 10 -19.07 -35.65 -6.54
N VAL A 11 -18.27 -34.59 -6.40
CA VAL A 11 -17.92 -34.01 -5.09
C VAL A 11 -18.59 -32.65 -4.93
N CYS A 12 -18.28 -31.66 -5.78
CA CYS A 12 -18.73 -30.29 -5.56
C CYS A 12 -20.25 -30.13 -5.63
N ILE A 13 -20.93 -30.72 -6.62
CA ILE A 13 -22.40 -30.64 -6.70
C ILE A 13 -23.03 -31.22 -5.42
N ASN A 14 -22.53 -32.36 -4.95
CA ASN A 14 -23.04 -33.00 -3.74
C ASN A 14 -22.77 -32.16 -2.48
N GLU A 15 -21.61 -31.53 -2.37
CA GLU A 15 -21.31 -30.60 -1.27
C GLU A 15 -22.20 -29.35 -1.32
N LEU A 16 -22.34 -28.70 -2.48
CA LEU A 16 -23.19 -27.53 -2.66
C LEU A 16 -24.67 -27.80 -2.38
N LEU A 17 -25.14 -29.00 -2.75
CA LEU A 17 -26.49 -29.47 -2.41
C LEU A 17 -26.65 -29.64 -0.90
N LYS A 18 -25.68 -30.26 -0.22
CA LYS A 18 -25.69 -30.39 1.25
C LYS A 18 -25.68 -29.02 1.95
N VAL A 19 -24.84 -28.10 1.51
CA VAL A 19 -24.77 -26.72 2.05
C VAL A 19 -26.13 -26.04 1.89
N SER A 20 -26.80 -26.22 0.73
CA SER A 20 -28.15 -25.70 0.51
C SER A 20 -29.20 -26.38 1.39
N GLU A 21 -29.14 -27.71 1.54
CA GLU A 21 -30.03 -28.46 2.44
C GLU A 21 -29.91 -28.03 3.90
N ASN A 22 -28.68 -27.75 4.38
CA ASN A 22 -28.44 -27.27 5.74
C ASN A 22 -29.22 -25.96 6.02
N LEU A 23 -29.23 -25.03 5.06
CA LEU A 23 -30.01 -23.79 5.17
C LEU A 23 -31.52 -24.07 5.17
N TYR A 24 -32.02 -25.00 4.34
CA TYR A 24 -33.44 -25.36 4.37
C TYR A 24 -33.86 -26.02 5.70
N ARG A 25 -32.94 -26.74 6.37
CA ARG A 25 -33.19 -27.36 7.69
C ARG A 25 -33.25 -26.33 8.80
N ASP A 26 -32.41 -25.29 8.73
CA ASP A 26 -32.44 -24.18 9.68
C ASP A 26 -32.15 -22.84 8.98
N PRO A 27 -33.20 -22.12 8.54
CA PRO A 27 -33.07 -20.85 7.84
C PRO A 27 -32.43 -19.73 8.69
N SER A 28 -32.33 -19.90 10.01
CA SER A 28 -31.69 -18.90 10.88
C SER A 28 -30.16 -18.87 10.75
N LYS A 29 -29.57 -19.93 10.19
CA LYS A 29 -28.11 -20.13 10.02
C LYS A 29 -27.57 -19.60 8.69
N PHE A 30 -28.10 -18.47 8.22
CA PHE A 30 -27.71 -17.91 6.92
C PHE A 30 -26.22 -17.54 6.83
N ALA A 31 -25.61 -17.10 7.93
CA ALA A 31 -24.17 -16.79 7.94
C ALA A 31 -23.31 -18.05 7.74
N GLU A 32 -23.68 -19.17 8.37
CA GLU A 32 -22.98 -20.46 8.23
C GLU A 32 -23.08 -20.98 6.78
N TYR A 33 -24.25 -20.83 6.15
CA TYR A 33 -24.45 -21.16 4.73
C TYR A 33 -23.48 -20.40 3.81
N ILE A 34 -23.26 -19.10 4.06
CA ILE A 34 -22.36 -18.28 3.23
C ILE A 34 -20.89 -18.73 3.40
N GLU A 35 -20.44 -19.02 4.62
CA GLU A 35 -19.07 -19.49 4.86
C GLU A 35 -18.84 -20.89 4.28
N GLU A 36 -19.78 -21.83 4.47
CA GLU A 36 -19.70 -23.18 3.88
C GLU A 36 -19.66 -23.11 2.34
N LEU A 37 -20.50 -22.27 1.73
CA LEU A 37 -20.52 -22.07 0.29
C LEU A 37 -19.17 -21.53 -0.22
N LYS A 38 -18.62 -20.53 0.46
CA LYS A 38 -17.33 -19.94 0.13
C LYS A 38 -16.20 -20.97 0.25
N GLU A 39 -16.19 -21.78 1.30
CA GLU A 39 -15.20 -22.85 1.48
C GLU A 39 -15.26 -23.88 0.34
N THR A 40 -16.45 -24.35 -0.03
CA THR A 40 -16.63 -25.29 -1.15
C THR A 40 -16.16 -24.68 -2.48
N LEU A 41 -16.48 -23.41 -2.74
CA LEU A 41 -16.05 -22.73 -3.97
C LEU A 41 -14.52 -22.51 -4.02
N ASN A 42 -13.90 -22.17 -2.90
CA ASN A 42 -12.45 -22.01 -2.80
C ASN A 42 -11.73 -23.34 -3.06
N LYS A 43 -12.21 -24.46 -2.48
CA LYS A 43 -11.67 -25.80 -2.74
C LYS A 43 -11.76 -26.17 -4.22
N LEU A 44 -12.91 -25.93 -4.84
CA LEU A 44 -13.07 -26.13 -6.29
C LEU A 44 -12.08 -25.28 -7.09
N GLY A 45 -11.89 -24.02 -6.71
CA GLY A 45 -10.91 -23.14 -7.35
C GLY A 45 -9.47 -23.66 -7.25
N VAL A 46 -9.07 -24.18 -6.09
CA VAL A 46 -7.75 -24.79 -5.87
C VAL A 46 -7.55 -26.02 -6.78
N GLU A 47 -8.51 -26.93 -6.85
CA GLU A 47 -8.43 -28.11 -7.72
C GLU A 47 -8.39 -27.75 -9.20
N ILE A 48 -9.16 -26.74 -9.63
CA ILE A 48 -9.11 -26.24 -11.01
C ILE A 48 -7.73 -25.72 -11.36
N ILE A 49 -7.12 -24.90 -10.49
CA ILE A 49 -5.78 -24.35 -10.75
C ILE A 49 -4.74 -25.46 -10.77
N LYS A 50 -4.81 -26.41 -9.83
CA LYS A 50 -3.91 -27.57 -9.76
C LYS A 50 -3.93 -28.35 -11.07
N GLU A 51 -5.10 -28.82 -11.51
CA GLU A 51 -5.20 -29.62 -12.73
C GLU A 51 -4.79 -28.82 -13.97
N THR A 52 -5.13 -27.53 -14.03
CA THR A 52 -4.66 -26.65 -15.13
C THR A 52 -3.12 -26.61 -15.20
N LEU A 53 -2.44 -26.43 -14.07
CA LEU A 53 -0.97 -26.39 -14.03
C LEU A 53 -0.34 -27.73 -14.41
N GLU A 54 -0.91 -28.85 -13.94
CA GLU A 54 -0.42 -30.20 -14.27
C GLU A 54 -0.68 -30.57 -15.74
N GLU A 55 -1.81 -30.16 -16.30
CA GLU A 55 -2.12 -30.31 -17.73
C GLU A 55 -1.14 -29.51 -18.59
N MET A 56 -0.81 -28.28 -18.19
CA MET A 56 0.21 -27.47 -18.82
C MET A 56 1.61 -28.11 -18.75
N ASP A 57 2.04 -28.63 -17.59
CA ASP A 57 3.31 -29.38 -17.48
C ASP A 57 3.32 -30.60 -18.40
N MET A 58 2.21 -31.36 -18.44
CA MET A 58 2.08 -32.52 -19.31
C MET A 58 2.07 -32.14 -20.80
N ALA A 59 1.52 -30.98 -21.16
CA ALA A 59 1.59 -30.42 -22.51
C ALA A 59 3.03 -30.09 -22.89
N ILE A 60 3.75 -29.36 -22.04
CA ILE A 60 5.17 -29.02 -22.22
C ILE A 60 6.00 -30.29 -22.36
N LYS A 61 5.79 -31.28 -21.47
CA LYS A 61 6.42 -32.59 -21.53
C LYS A 61 6.16 -33.25 -22.88
N ASN A 62 4.94 -33.28 -23.38
CA ASN A 62 4.68 -33.99 -24.65
C ASN A 62 5.09 -33.22 -25.90
N SER A 63 5.42 -31.93 -25.79
CA SER A 63 5.78 -31.08 -26.91
C SER A 63 7.06 -31.54 -27.64
N VAL A 64 7.06 -31.35 -28.96
CA VAL A 64 8.21 -31.66 -29.84
C VAL A 64 9.40 -30.78 -29.48
N LYS A 65 9.16 -29.47 -29.27
CA LYS A 65 10.18 -28.48 -28.92
C LYS A 65 10.94 -28.85 -27.65
N ARG A 66 10.21 -29.26 -26.60
CA ARG A 66 10.83 -29.79 -25.37
C ARG A 66 11.69 -31.00 -25.70
N LYS A 67 11.16 -32.01 -26.40
CA LYS A 67 11.89 -33.27 -26.71
C LYS A 67 13.16 -33.04 -27.54
N MET A 68 13.20 -32.00 -28.37
CA MET A 68 14.39 -31.62 -29.12
C MET A 68 15.48 -31.08 -28.20
N ASN A 69 15.13 -30.18 -27.28
CA ASN A 69 16.12 -29.34 -26.56
C ASN A 69 16.38 -29.75 -25.10
N TRP A 70 15.52 -30.59 -24.50
CA TRP A 70 15.56 -30.92 -23.07
C TRP A 70 15.33 -32.41 -22.77
N HIS A 71 16.11 -32.95 -21.84
CA HIS A 71 15.88 -34.25 -21.22
C HIS A 71 15.04 -34.11 -19.93
N VAL A 72 14.26 -35.14 -19.61
CA VAL A 72 13.57 -35.21 -18.31
C VAL A 72 14.55 -35.75 -17.29
N GLU A 73 14.89 -34.93 -16.30
CA GLU A 73 15.77 -35.32 -15.20
C GLU A 73 14.95 -36.00 -14.09
N LYS A 74 13.90 -35.32 -13.63
CA LYS A 74 13.06 -35.79 -12.53
C LYS A 74 11.60 -35.48 -12.81
N LYS A 75 10.73 -36.44 -12.53
CA LYS A 75 9.27 -36.29 -12.62
C LYS A 75 8.69 -36.04 -11.23
N ASP A 76 7.46 -35.55 -11.21
CA ASP A 76 6.60 -35.50 -10.02
C ASP A 76 7.28 -34.75 -8.86
N CYS A 77 7.91 -33.63 -9.19
CA CYS A 77 8.43 -32.71 -8.18
C CYS A 77 7.26 -31.89 -7.64
N GLU A 78 6.96 -32.08 -6.38
CA GLU A 78 5.89 -31.35 -5.69
C GLU A 78 6.22 -29.86 -5.57
N LYS A 79 5.20 -29.03 -5.75
CA LYS A 79 5.27 -27.58 -5.62
C LYS A 79 4.01 -27.06 -4.95
N ASP A 80 4.21 -26.31 -3.87
CA ASP A 80 3.16 -25.52 -3.24
C ASP A 80 3.20 -24.07 -3.72
N LEU A 81 2.04 -23.55 -4.11
CA LEU A 81 1.79 -22.14 -4.37
C LEU A 81 0.64 -21.63 -3.51
N ILE A 82 0.93 -20.67 -2.65
CA ILE A 82 -0.08 -19.99 -1.83
C ILE A 82 -0.80 -18.96 -2.70
N THR A 83 -2.12 -19.09 -2.79
CA THR A 83 -3.03 -18.18 -3.51
C THR A 83 -4.08 -17.59 -2.57
N THR A 84 -4.86 -16.62 -3.05
CA THR A 84 -6.03 -16.10 -2.30
C THR A 84 -7.17 -17.09 -2.16
N LEU A 85 -7.25 -18.13 -3.01
CA LEU A 85 -8.25 -19.21 -2.93
C LEU A 85 -7.82 -20.34 -1.98
N GLY A 86 -6.52 -20.52 -1.79
CA GLY A 86 -5.94 -21.60 -0.99
C GLY A 86 -4.54 -21.97 -1.47
N THR A 87 -3.91 -22.92 -0.78
CA THR A 87 -2.62 -23.47 -1.22
C THR A 87 -2.83 -24.52 -2.30
N VAL A 88 -2.25 -24.29 -3.48
CA VAL A 88 -2.29 -25.19 -4.63
C VAL A 88 -1.02 -26.05 -4.60
N SER A 89 -1.18 -27.33 -4.30
CA SER A 89 -0.11 -28.33 -4.34
C SER A 89 -0.22 -29.14 -5.64
N PHE A 90 0.78 -29.04 -6.50
CA PHE A 90 0.78 -29.66 -7.83
C PHE A 90 2.16 -30.25 -8.19
N MET A 91 2.16 -31.14 -9.16
CA MET A 91 3.36 -31.82 -9.65
C MET A 91 3.95 -31.11 -10.88
N LYS A 92 5.28 -30.95 -10.90
CA LYS A 92 6.01 -30.42 -12.06
C LYS A 92 7.21 -31.27 -12.45
N THR A 93 7.61 -31.17 -13.72
CA THR A 93 8.74 -31.93 -14.26
C THR A 93 10.02 -31.07 -14.30
N LEU A 94 11.13 -31.62 -13.79
CA LEU A 94 12.46 -31.01 -13.89
C LEU A 94 13.15 -31.45 -15.18
N TYR A 95 13.73 -30.48 -15.89
CA TYR A 95 14.39 -30.68 -17.17
C TYR A 95 15.86 -30.29 -17.12
N VAL A 96 16.68 -30.96 -17.92
CA VAL A 96 18.09 -30.61 -18.17
C VAL A 96 18.30 -30.35 -19.66
N SER A 97 19.01 -29.29 -20.01
CA SER A 97 19.27 -28.91 -21.40
C SER A 97 20.13 -29.98 -22.08
N LYS A 98 19.95 -30.17 -23.40
CA LYS A 98 20.82 -31.06 -24.18
C LYS A 98 22.13 -30.40 -24.59
N GLU A 99 22.09 -29.09 -24.74
CA GLU A 99 23.24 -28.28 -25.09
C GLU A 99 23.74 -27.56 -23.85
N LYS A 100 25.05 -27.34 -23.80
CA LYS A 100 25.68 -26.56 -22.75
C LYS A 100 25.45 -25.08 -23.03
N ASN A 101 25.25 -24.31 -21.96
CA ASN A 101 25.26 -22.86 -22.04
C ASN A 101 26.69 -22.33 -22.35
N GLU A 102 26.81 -21.01 -22.48
CA GLU A 102 28.08 -20.32 -22.77
C GLU A 102 29.19 -20.64 -21.75
N ASP A 103 28.83 -20.96 -20.50
CA ASP A 103 29.73 -21.36 -19.42
C ASP A 103 30.11 -22.86 -19.44
N GLY A 104 29.67 -23.61 -20.46
CA GLY A 104 29.96 -25.04 -20.59
C GLY A 104 29.18 -25.95 -19.64
N LYS A 105 28.08 -25.46 -19.04
CA LYS A 105 27.21 -26.19 -18.10
C LYS A 105 25.86 -26.51 -18.72
N PHE A 106 25.25 -27.62 -18.31
CA PHE A 106 23.87 -27.93 -18.65
C PHE A 106 22.94 -27.10 -17.75
N GLU A 107 21.92 -26.47 -18.36
CA GLU A 107 20.90 -25.74 -17.62
C GLU A 107 19.89 -26.72 -17.05
N MET A 108 19.50 -26.52 -15.79
CA MET A 108 18.43 -27.29 -15.15
C MET A 108 17.29 -26.34 -14.78
N CYS A 109 16.07 -26.64 -15.24
CA CYS A 109 14.93 -25.78 -14.94
C CYS A 109 13.59 -26.52 -14.97
N TYR A 110 12.58 -25.88 -14.38
CA TYR A 110 11.17 -26.23 -14.55
C TYR A 110 10.61 -25.39 -15.70
N LEU A 111 10.32 -26.01 -16.84
CA LEU A 111 9.81 -25.30 -18.01
C LEU A 111 8.43 -24.68 -17.75
N LEU A 112 7.61 -25.30 -16.91
CA LEU A 112 6.34 -24.72 -16.46
C LEU A 112 6.56 -23.37 -15.75
N ASP A 113 7.53 -23.29 -14.82
CA ASP A 113 7.84 -22.05 -14.11
C ASP A 113 8.25 -20.94 -15.10
N LYS A 114 9.06 -21.28 -16.12
CA LYS A 114 9.46 -20.33 -17.18
C LYS A 114 8.27 -19.82 -17.99
N VAL A 115 7.34 -20.70 -18.37
CA VAL A 115 6.11 -20.34 -19.10
C VAL A 115 5.21 -19.44 -18.26
N MET A 116 5.09 -19.74 -16.96
CA MET A 116 4.24 -18.98 -16.04
C MET A 116 4.90 -17.70 -15.51
N GLY A 117 6.19 -17.47 -15.80
CA GLY A 117 6.95 -16.36 -15.23
C GLY A 117 7.11 -16.47 -13.71
N PHE A 118 7.20 -17.70 -13.19
CA PHE A 118 7.47 -17.94 -11.77
C PHE A 118 8.95 -17.82 -11.47
N GLU A 119 9.27 -17.16 -10.35
CA GLU A 119 10.63 -17.09 -9.84
C GLU A 119 11.06 -18.42 -9.22
N GLU A 120 12.38 -18.64 -9.19
CA GLU A 120 12.93 -19.79 -8.50
C GLU A 120 12.52 -19.79 -7.02
N ASN A 121 11.98 -20.90 -6.53
CA ASN A 121 11.47 -21.05 -5.17
C ASN A 121 10.29 -20.11 -4.79
N GLN A 122 9.61 -19.49 -5.76
CA GLN A 122 8.43 -18.65 -5.49
C GLN A 122 7.34 -19.45 -4.74
N ARG A 123 6.92 -19.01 -3.55
CA ARG A 123 5.85 -19.67 -2.77
C ARG A 123 4.53 -18.92 -2.79
N LEU A 124 4.53 -17.63 -3.10
CA LEU A 124 3.32 -16.80 -3.17
C LEU A 124 3.03 -16.40 -4.61
N THR A 125 1.77 -16.36 -4.95
CA THR A 125 1.25 -15.76 -6.19
C THR A 125 1.11 -14.24 -6.05
N GLU A 126 0.96 -13.54 -7.17
CA GLU A 126 0.85 -12.08 -7.17
C GLU A 126 -0.38 -11.59 -6.39
N ASP A 127 -1.52 -12.27 -6.53
CA ASP A 127 -2.75 -11.97 -5.79
C ASP A 127 -2.56 -12.15 -4.28
N ALA A 128 -1.84 -13.19 -3.86
CA ALA A 128 -1.50 -13.38 -2.46
C ALA A 128 -0.60 -12.26 -1.93
N MET A 129 0.42 -11.84 -2.69
CA MET A 129 1.31 -10.73 -2.30
C MET A 129 0.54 -9.39 -2.20
N VAL A 130 -0.40 -9.13 -3.11
CA VAL A 130 -1.27 -7.95 -3.07
C VAL A 130 -2.04 -7.91 -1.75
N LYS A 131 -2.71 -9.01 -1.39
CA LYS A 131 -3.50 -9.10 -0.17
C LYS A 131 -2.66 -8.88 1.10
N VAL A 132 -1.44 -9.43 1.11
CA VAL A 132 -0.47 -9.16 2.20
C VAL A 132 -0.16 -7.67 2.33
N TYR A 133 0.11 -6.96 1.23
CA TYR A 133 0.40 -5.52 1.30
C TYR A 133 -0.81 -4.69 1.69
N GLU A 134 -2.00 -5.01 1.18
CA GLU A 134 -3.26 -4.34 1.51
C GLU A 134 -3.61 -4.45 3.00
N GLU A 135 -3.35 -5.61 3.61
CA GLU A 135 -3.55 -5.76 5.06
C GLU A 135 -2.39 -5.15 5.86
N ALA A 136 -1.13 -5.40 5.47
CA ALA A 136 0.05 -4.95 6.24
C ALA A 136 0.20 -3.42 6.30
N VAL A 137 -0.29 -2.70 5.27
CA VAL A 137 -0.29 -1.23 5.25
C VAL A 137 -1.25 -0.64 6.28
N GLN A 138 -2.27 -1.39 6.70
CA GLN A 138 -3.26 -0.95 7.70
C GLN A 138 -3.00 -1.56 9.09
N THR A 139 -2.51 -2.80 9.15
CA THR A 139 -2.41 -3.56 10.41
C THR A 139 -1.03 -4.19 10.59
N SER A 140 -0.88 -5.15 11.51
CA SER A 140 0.42 -5.77 11.82
C SER A 140 0.93 -6.68 10.68
N TYR A 141 2.25 -6.88 10.60
CA TYR A 141 2.84 -7.89 9.70
C TYR A 141 2.30 -9.31 9.91
N ARG A 142 1.89 -9.66 11.13
CA ARG A 142 1.28 -10.96 11.40
C ARG A 142 -0.06 -11.08 10.67
N ARG A 143 -0.95 -10.10 10.88
CA ARG A 143 -2.24 -10.02 10.19
C ARG A 143 -2.07 -9.98 8.67
N GLY A 144 -1.06 -9.26 8.17
CA GLY A 144 -0.72 -9.28 6.75
C GLY A 144 -0.50 -10.70 6.21
N GLY A 145 0.22 -11.54 6.96
CA GLY A 145 0.46 -12.92 6.57
C GLY A 145 -0.74 -13.86 6.76
N GLU A 146 -1.55 -13.62 7.79
CA GLU A 146 -2.81 -14.34 8.07
C GLU A 146 -3.92 -13.98 7.07
N SER A 147 -3.81 -12.85 6.36
CA SER A 147 -4.86 -12.36 5.46
C SER A 147 -4.96 -13.09 4.12
N VAL A 148 -3.94 -13.87 3.73
CA VAL A 148 -3.84 -14.42 2.37
C VAL A 148 -5.00 -15.36 2.05
N ASN A 149 -5.10 -16.47 2.77
CA ASN A 149 -6.22 -17.39 2.72
C ASN A 149 -6.43 -18.02 4.10
N GLU A 150 -7.52 -18.78 4.27
CA GLU A 150 -7.90 -19.37 5.57
C GLU A 150 -7.11 -20.63 5.91
N SER A 151 -6.64 -21.36 4.90
CA SER A 151 -5.95 -22.64 5.05
C SER A 151 -4.46 -22.51 5.38
N ASP A 152 -3.84 -21.38 5.00
CA ASP A 152 -2.40 -21.19 5.07
C ASP A 152 -2.06 -19.71 5.26
N SER A 153 -0.89 -19.45 5.85
CA SER A 153 -0.43 -18.11 6.15
C SER A 153 1.07 -18.01 6.03
N ILE A 154 1.55 -16.80 5.77
CA ILE A 154 2.99 -16.53 5.85
C ILE A 154 3.36 -15.90 7.18
N SER A 155 4.57 -16.19 7.65
CA SER A 155 5.03 -15.62 8.92
C SER A 155 5.14 -14.10 8.85
N LYS A 156 4.97 -13.43 10.00
CA LYS A 156 5.24 -11.98 10.12
C LYS A 156 6.65 -11.59 9.66
N THR A 157 7.61 -12.51 9.76
CA THR A 157 9.00 -12.30 9.31
C THR A 157 9.07 -12.29 7.78
N ALA A 158 8.35 -13.20 7.11
CA ALA A 158 8.25 -13.23 5.65
C ALA A 158 7.60 -11.94 5.11
N VAL A 159 6.51 -11.47 5.73
CA VAL A 159 5.87 -10.19 5.36
C VAL A 159 6.84 -9.01 5.51
N LYS A 160 7.55 -8.96 6.64
CA LYS A 160 8.57 -7.94 6.91
C LYS A 160 9.68 -7.98 5.85
N ASP A 161 10.21 -9.16 5.54
CA ASP A 161 11.28 -9.32 4.55
C ASP A 161 10.82 -8.97 3.13
N MET A 162 9.58 -9.29 2.77
CA MET A 162 8.94 -8.91 1.51
C MET A 162 8.87 -7.39 1.37
N LEU A 163 8.35 -6.70 2.41
CA LEU A 163 8.31 -5.24 2.43
C LEU A 163 9.71 -4.61 2.41
N HIS A 164 10.67 -5.18 3.15
CA HIS A 164 12.04 -4.66 3.18
C HIS A 164 12.72 -4.69 1.81
N LYS A 165 12.44 -5.72 1.00
CA LYS A 165 12.97 -5.86 -0.37
C LYS A 165 12.21 -5.03 -1.41
N THR A 166 11.05 -4.49 -1.05
CA THR A 166 10.20 -3.75 -1.99
C THR A 166 10.89 -2.46 -2.45
N LYS A 167 10.96 -2.30 -3.76
CA LYS A 167 11.33 -1.06 -4.44
C LYS A 167 10.06 -0.38 -4.90
N PHE A 168 9.94 0.90 -4.57
CA PHE A 168 8.76 1.68 -4.91
C PHE A 168 9.07 2.51 -6.15
N PRO A 169 8.35 2.32 -7.27
CA PRO A 169 8.47 3.17 -8.44
C PRO A 169 8.32 4.66 -8.08
N GLU A 170 9.01 5.52 -8.84
CA GLU A 170 8.75 6.96 -8.73
C GLU A 170 7.32 7.27 -9.15
N ILE A 171 6.66 8.15 -8.39
CA ILE A 171 5.29 8.54 -8.69
C ILE A 171 5.32 9.73 -9.64
N ILE A 172 5.03 9.46 -10.90
CA ILE A 172 5.00 10.45 -11.99
C ILE A 172 3.54 10.56 -12.47
N PRO A 173 3.07 11.76 -12.85
CA PRO A 173 1.74 11.90 -13.46
C PRO A 173 1.60 11.04 -14.71
N GLU A 174 0.45 10.38 -14.85
CA GLU A 174 0.11 9.59 -16.06
C GLU A 174 -0.29 10.49 -17.23
N GLU A 175 -0.88 11.66 -16.94
CA GLU A 175 -1.37 12.59 -17.95
C GLU A 175 -0.21 13.39 -18.57
N PRO A 176 -0.13 13.47 -19.91
CA PRO A 176 0.90 14.24 -20.59
C PRO A 176 0.66 15.76 -20.48
N GLU A 177 -0.60 16.17 -20.27
CA GLU A 177 -0.95 17.58 -20.15
C GLU A 177 -0.69 18.09 -18.73
N LYS A 178 0.06 19.19 -18.66
CA LYS A 178 0.34 19.85 -17.39
C LYS A 178 -0.90 20.56 -16.86
N LYS A 179 -1.17 20.36 -15.58
CA LYS A 179 -2.25 21.03 -14.87
C LYS A 179 -1.96 22.52 -14.72
N LYS A 180 -2.98 23.35 -14.92
CA LYS A 180 -2.93 24.80 -14.73
C LYS A 180 -3.64 25.18 -13.44
N VAL A 181 -2.89 25.71 -12.48
CA VAL A 181 -3.42 26.19 -11.20
C VAL A 181 -2.82 27.55 -10.87
N ASP A 182 -3.63 28.43 -10.27
CA ASP A 182 -3.15 29.74 -9.80
C ASP A 182 -2.25 29.61 -8.57
N TYR A 183 -2.59 28.68 -7.69
CA TYR A 183 -1.93 28.43 -6.41
C TYR A 183 -1.66 26.94 -6.25
N LEU A 184 -0.46 26.63 -5.78
CA LEU A 184 -0.08 25.27 -5.39
C LEU A 184 0.29 25.28 -3.91
N TYR A 185 -0.16 24.26 -3.18
CA TYR A 185 0.10 24.15 -1.76
C TYR A 185 0.86 22.88 -1.47
N ILE A 186 1.79 22.99 -0.53
CA ILE A 186 2.63 21.90 -0.07
C ILE A 186 2.63 21.99 1.46
N ASP A 187 2.18 20.94 2.12
CA ASP A 187 2.26 20.85 3.58
C ASP A 187 3.34 19.81 3.91
N ALA A 188 4.20 20.13 4.88
CA ALA A 188 5.34 19.31 5.26
C ALA A 188 5.47 19.22 6.79
N ASP A 189 5.57 18.00 7.30
CA ASP A 189 5.62 17.69 8.73
C ASP A 189 6.15 16.24 8.95
N GLU A 190 6.26 15.79 10.19
CA GLU A 190 6.80 14.47 10.52
C GLU A 190 6.04 13.70 11.62
N ASP A 191 6.03 12.36 11.49
CA ASP A 191 5.64 11.47 12.58
C ASP A 191 6.87 11.10 13.41
N HIS A 192 6.70 11.04 14.73
CA HIS A 192 7.73 10.61 15.67
C HIS A 192 7.41 9.19 16.16
N TYR A 193 8.38 8.27 16.04
CA TYR A 193 8.20 6.87 16.39
C TYR A 193 9.38 6.31 17.21
N ALA A 194 9.16 5.14 17.79
CA ALA A 194 10.12 4.44 18.64
C ALA A 194 10.87 3.34 17.88
N LEU A 195 12.19 3.40 17.89
CA LEU A 195 13.07 2.34 17.39
C LEU A 195 13.20 1.19 18.41
N GLN A 196 13.35 -0.04 17.90
CA GLN A 196 13.72 -1.22 18.70
C GLN A 196 15.22 -1.24 19.02
N PHE A 197 16.03 -0.68 18.12
CA PHE A 197 17.48 -0.59 18.16
C PHE A 197 17.93 0.53 17.22
N GLN A 198 19.13 1.07 17.42
CA GLN A 198 19.74 2.01 16.48
C GLN A 198 20.23 1.26 15.25
N GLU A 199 21.16 0.33 15.45
CA GLU A 199 21.81 -0.51 14.44
C GLU A 199 21.63 -2.00 14.75
N LYS A 200 21.81 -2.40 16.02
CA LYS A 200 21.73 -3.80 16.47
C LYS A 200 20.94 -3.95 17.76
N LYS A 201 20.25 -5.07 17.92
CA LYS A 201 19.44 -5.36 19.11
C LYS A 201 20.24 -5.16 20.40
N GLY A 202 19.74 -4.28 21.28
CA GLY A 202 20.32 -4.00 22.59
C GLY A 202 21.25 -2.78 22.65
N ASP A 203 21.40 -2.02 21.57
CA ASP A 203 22.29 -0.85 21.49
C ASP A 203 21.63 0.51 21.85
N LEU A 204 20.41 0.49 22.36
CA LEU A 204 19.73 1.71 22.76
C LEU A 204 20.39 2.29 24.02
N GLU A 205 20.98 3.48 23.88
CA GLU A 205 21.44 4.27 25.03
C GLU A 205 20.27 4.62 25.95
N VAL A 206 20.52 4.60 27.25
CA VAL A 206 19.58 5.03 28.29
C VAL A 206 20.12 6.31 28.92
N SER A 207 19.35 7.39 28.89
CA SER A 207 19.72 8.63 29.56
C SER A 207 19.65 8.51 31.09
N GLU A 208 20.25 9.46 31.80
CA GLU A 208 20.32 9.50 33.27
C GLU A 208 18.94 9.39 33.96
N ASN A 209 17.89 9.85 33.29
CA ASN A 209 16.50 9.76 33.74
C ASN A 209 15.78 8.44 33.34
N GLY A 210 16.53 7.41 32.94
CA GLY A 210 16.01 6.08 32.62
C GLY A 210 15.29 5.96 31.26
N ARG A 211 15.32 6.98 30.41
CA ARG A 211 14.63 6.97 29.10
C ARG A 211 15.55 6.44 28.00
N LYS A 212 15.03 5.52 27.18
CA LYS A 212 15.75 5.03 26.00
C LYS A 212 15.81 6.13 24.93
N LYS A 213 17.00 6.36 24.37
CA LYS A 213 17.18 7.23 23.20
C LYS A 213 16.83 6.45 21.93
N ASN A 214 15.55 6.29 21.69
CA ASN A 214 15.03 5.52 20.54
C ASN A 214 14.08 6.32 19.64
N GLY A 215 14.01 7.64 19.80
CA GLY A 215 13.20 8.49 18.92
C GLY A 215 13.78 8.55 17.51
N ALA A 216 12.90 8.43 16.52
CA ALA A 216 13.20 8.69 15.12
C ALA A 216 11.98 9.32 14.43
N ILE A 217 12.19 9.89 13.25
CA ILE A 217 11.16 10.61 12.50
C ILE A 217 10.93 10.01 11.11
N THR A 218 9.67 10.04 10.67
CA THR A 218 9.27 9.76 9.29
C THR A 218 8.68 11.02 8.71
N LYS A 219 9.12 11.41 7.52
CA LYS A 219 8.73 12.67 6.89
C LYS A 219 7.49 12.47 6.04
N LEU A 220 6.60 13.44 6.07
CA LEU A 220 5.44 13.53 5.20
C LEU A 220 5.45 14.88 4.49
N VAL A 221 5.33 14.85 3.17
CA VAL A 221 5.03 16.02 2.35
C VAL A 221 3.82 15.68 1.49
N TYR A 222 2.90 16.61 1.33
CA TYR A 222 1.83 16.43 0.36
C TYR A 222 1.54 17.70 -0.41
N VAL A 223 1.29 17.53 -1.71
CA VAL A 223 0.99 18.59 -2.68
C VAL A 223 -0.50 18.59 -2.96
N TYR A 224 -1.14 19.75 -3.00
CA TYR A 224 -2.57 19.88 -3.28
C TYR A 224 -2.91 21.22 -3.95
N GLU A 225 -4.06 21.26 -4.60
CA GLU A 225 -4.46 22.37 -5.49
C GLU A 225 -5.41 23.38 -4.82
N GLY A 226 -5.85 23.07 -3.60
CA GLY A 226 -6.76 23.92 -2.82
C GLY A 226 -7.65 23.13 -1.88
N VAL A 227 -8.66 23.81 -1.34
CA VAL A 227 -9.60 23.25 -0.36
C VAL A 227 -11.03 23.47 -0.85
N ALA A 228 -11.85 22.43 -0.82
CA ALA A 228 -13.26 22.50 -1.19
C ALA A 228 -14.14 21.78 -0.16
N PRO A 229 -15.42 22.15 -0.02
CA PRO A 229 -16.37 21.35 0.75
C PRO A 229 -16.43 19.91 0.22
N GLU A 230 -16.59 18.95 1.13
CA GLU A 230 -16.64 17.53 0.78
C GLU A 230 -17.83 17.20 -0.14
N ALA A 231 -18.96 17.87 0.12
CA ALA A 231 -20.21 17.83 -0.63
C ALA A 231 -20.91 19.21 -0.56
N PRO A 232 -21.89 19.51 -1.44
CA PRO A 232 -22.68 20.75 -1.36
C PRO A 232 -23.29 20.94 0.04
N GLY A 233 -23.00 22.08 0.68
CA GLY A 233 -23.47 22.40 2.03
C GLY A 233 -22.71 21.75 3.19
N SER A 234 -21.65 20.97 2.92
CA SER A 234 -20.84 20.35 3.97
C SER A 234 -20.03 21.38 4.77
N LYS A 235 -19.98 21.19 6.09
CA LYS A 235 -19.05 21.91 6.98
C LYS A 235 -17.64 21.30 6.98
N ARG A 236 -17.48 20.10 6.40
CA ARG A 236 -16.19 19.43 6.25
C ARG A 236 -15.59 19.77 4.91
N ASN A 237 -14.31 20.07 4.93
CA ASN A 237 -13.52 20.36 3.74
C ASN A 237 -12.62 19.17 3.40
N LYS A 238 -12.32 19.03 2.12
CA LYS A 238 -11.32 18.12 1.58
C LYS A 238 -10.29 18.91 0.78
N LEU A 239 -9.07 18.39 0.74
CA LEU A 239 -8.04 18.88 -0.16
C LEU A 239 -8.34 18.41 -1.59
N ILE A 240 -8.03 19.25 -2.56
CA ILE A 240 -8.21 18.95 -3.98
C ILE A 240 -6.93 18.30 -4.51
N ASN A 241 -7.07 17.13 -5.16
CA ASN A 241 -6.01 16.43 -5.89
C ASN A 241 -4.72 16.25 -5.08
N THR A 242 -4.84 15.77 -3.84
CA THR A 242 -3.70 15.56 -2.95
C THR A 242 -2.77 14.46 -3.45
N LYS A 243 -1.48 14.76 -3.49
CA LYS A 243 -0.42 13.78 -3.73
C LYS A 243 0.53 13.70 -2.55
N TYR A 244 0.70 12.51 -2.00
CA TYR A 244 1.52 12.23 -0.82
C TYR A 244 2.94 11.79 -1.20
N PHE A 245 3.88 12.17 -0.34
CA PHE A 245 5.28 11.83 -0.41
C PHE A 245 5.77 11.53 1.02
N CYS A 246 6.20 10.31 1.27
CA CYS A 246 6.76 9.86 2.53
C CYS A 246 8.22 9.47 2.35
N SER A 247 9.01 9.69 3.40
CA SER A 247 10.44 9.37 3.42
C SER A 247 10.91 8.99 4.81
N GLY A 248 11.89 8.08 4.89
CA GLY A 248 12.50 7.64 6.14
C GLY A 248 14.02 7.74 6.09
N CYS A 249 14.71 6.66 6.44
CA CYS A 249 16.18 6.61 6.53
C CYS A 249 16.87 6.16 5.23
N ASP A 250 16.14 5.55 4.30
CA ASP A 250 16.68 4.99 3.05
C ASP A 250 16.69 6.01 1.90
N GLU A 251 16.36 7.26 2.16
CA GLU A 251 16.34 8.36 1.20
C GLU A 251 16.88 9.63 1.88
N SER A 252 17.86 10.29 1.26
CA SER A 252 18.38 11.56 1.76
C SER A 252 17.35 12.68 1.61
N ASN A 253 17.46 13.75 2.40
CA ASN A 253 16.61 14.93 2.23
C ASN A 253 16.68 15.49 0.79
N LYS A 254 17.88 15.49 0.21
CA LYS A 254 18.11 15.99 -1.14
C LYS A 254 17.35 15.17 -2.18
N GLU A 255 17.42 13.85 -2.10
CA GLU A 255 16.69 12.93 -3.00
C GLU A 255 15.18 13.05 -2.81
N PHE A 256 14.72 13.11 -1.55
CA PHE A 256 13.30 13.25 -1.23
C PHE A 256 12.69 14.51 -1.86
N TRP A 257 13.35 15.66 -1.67
CA TRP A 257 12.91 16.91 -2.28
C TRP A 257 13.11 16.95 -3.79
N ALA A 258 14.12 16.27 -4.34
CA ALA A 258 14.28 16.13 -5.79
C ALA A 258 13.11 15.36 -6.41
N ARG A 259 12.62 14.29 -5.76
CA ARG A 259 11.45 13.52 -6.20
C ARG A 259 10.16 14.34 -6.16
N ILE A 260 9.92 15.07 -5.08
CA ILE A 260 8.78 16.00 -4.96
C ILE A 260 8.85 17.07 -6.06
N ARG A 261 10.03 17.66 -6.28
CA ARG A 261 10.25 18.66 -7.32
C ARG A 261 9.98 18.08 -8.70
N ARG A 262 10.50 16.89 -9.01
CA ARG A 262 10.26 16.22 -10.30
C ARG A 262 8.77 16.06 -10.55
N TYR A 263 8.02 15.57 -9.56
CA TYR A 263 6.57 15.47 -9.65
C TYR A 263 5.92 16.83 -9.95
N VAL A 264 6.24 17.88 -9.19
CA VAL A 264 5.65 19.21 -9.38
C VAL A 264 5.91 19.76 -10.78
N TYR A 265 7.14 19.67 -11.29
CA TYR A 265 7.52 20.17 -12.61
C TYR A 265 6.90 19.38 -13.76
N THR A 266 6.68 18.08 -13.57
CA THR A 266 6.02 17.23 -14.55
C THR A 266 4.50 17.43 -14.52
N ALA A 267 3.91 17.57 -13.34
CA ALA A 267 2.46 17.65 -13.15
C ALA A 267 1.86 19.01 -13.49
N TYR A 268 2.60 20.10 -13.27
CA TYR A 268 2.05 21.45 -13.31
C TYR A 268 2.76 22.37 -14.30
N ASP A 269 1.98 23.28 -14.87
CA ASP A 269 2.46 24.41 -15.65
C ASP A 269 3.04 25.47 -14.71
N MET A 270 4.36 25.45 -14.56
CA MET A 270 5.07 26.30 -13.61
C MET A 270 5.00 27.79 -13.95
N GLU A 271 4.81 28.15 -15.22
CA GLU A 271 4.71 29.54 -15.65
C GLU A 271 3.36 30.16 -15.26
N GLY A 272 2.31 29.35 -15.24
CA GLY A 272 0.96 29.77 -14.84
C GLY A 272 0.76 29.92 -13.32
N ILE A 273 1.64 29.34 -12.51
CA ILE A 273 1.50 29.38 -11.04
C ILE A 273 1.92 30.75 -10.51
N LYS A 274 0.98 31.45 -9.85
CA LYS A 274 1.26 32.74 -9.21
C LYS A 274 2.11 32.57 -7.96
N LYS A 275 1.78 31.58 -7.12
CA LYS A 275 2.48 31.30 -5.85
C LYS A 275 2.44 29.82 -5.49
N ILE A 276 3.56 29.32 -4.97
CA ILE A 276 3.65 28.02 -4.30
C ILE A 276 3.80 28.28 -2.81
N TYR A 277 2.87 27.77 -2.01
CA TYR A 277 2.91 27.88 -0.56
C TYR A 277 3.48 26.60 0.05
N ILE A 278 4.47 26.73 0.94
CA ILE A 278 4.87 25.64 1.83
C ILE A 278 4.39 25.94 3.25
N ASN A 279 3.53 25.10 3.80
CA ASN A 279 3.12 25.15 5.20
C ASN A 279 3.96 24.15 6.01
N SER A 280 4.70 24.62 7.02
CA SER A 280 5.47 23.73 7.90
C SER A 280 5.89 24.39 9.21
N ASP A 281 6.44 23.57 10.12
CA ASP A 281 7.03 23.97 11.39
C ASP A 281 8.43 24.62 11.26
N GLY A 282 9.02 24.57 10.06
CA GLY A 282 10.35 25.10 9.77
C GLY A 282 11.53 24.18 10.12
N GLY A 283 11.29 22.86 10.22
CA GLY A 283 12.32 21.84 10.40
C GLY A 283 13.47 21.95 9.40
N ALA A 284 14.68 21.57 9.82
CA ALA A 284 15.90 21.73 9.02
C ALA A 284 15.81 20.99 7.67
N TRP A 285 15.23 19.78 7.67
CA TRP A 285 15.02 18.99 6.46
C TRP A 285 14.03 19.64 5.48
N ILE A 286 13.09 20.46 5.96
CA ILE A 286 12.11 21.17 5.14
C ILE A 286 12.74 22.41 4.52
N LYS A 287 13.54 23.15 5.28
CA LYS A 287 14.29 24.32 4.78
C LYS A 287 15.24 23.96 3.65
N GLU A 288 15.86 22.77 3.72
CA GLU A 288 16.68 22.24 2.61
C GLU A 288 15.86 22.10 1.32
N GLY A 289 14.60 21.67 1.41
CA GLY A 289 13.66 21.57 0.29
C GLY A 289 13.14 22.90 -0.24
N MET A 290 12.99 23.91 0.63
CA MET A 290 12.60 25.26 0.20
C MET A 290 13.61 25.89 -0.76
N ASN A 291 14.89 25.51 -0.64
CA ASN A 291 15.93 25.98 -1.56
C ASN A 291 15.89 25.29 -2.93
N GLN A 292 15.13 24.21 -3.03
CA GLN A 292 15.05 23.36 -4.22
C GLN A 292 13.89 23.78 -5.15
N LEU A 293 12.72 24.03 -4.59
CA LEU A 293 11.58 24.54 -5.35
C LEU A 293 11.71 26.07 -5.40
N GLY A 294 11.59 26.72 -6.58
CA GLY A 294 11.98 28.14 -6.80
C GLY A 294 11.30 29.20 -5.91
N SER A 295 10.42 30.05 -6.46
CA SER A 295 9.76 31.12 -5.67
C SER A 295 8.66 30.54 -4.76
N ILE A 296 9.05 30.06 -3.58
CA ILE A 296 8.14 29.55 -2.55
C ILE A 296 7.83 30.64 -1.52
N GLU A 297 6.57 30.66 -1.09
CA GLU A 297 6.08 31.45 0.03
C GLU A 297 5.95 30.58 1.27
N TYR A 298 6.94 30.63 2.17
CA TYR A 298 6.90 29.87 3.43
C TYR A 298 5.82 30.40 4.38
N VAL A 299 4.89 29.56 4.80
CA VAL A 299 3.85 29.87 5.77
C VAL A 299 4.05 29.00 7.00
N LEU A 300 4.00 29.61 8.19
CA LEU A 300 4.10 28.83 9.42
C LEU A 300 2.83 27.99 9.56
N ASP A 301 2.99 26.71 9.87
CA ASP A 301 1.86 25.85 10.21
C ASP A 301 1.04 26.46 11.37
N GLU A 302 -0.28 26.32 11.28
CA GLU A 302 -1.22 26.93 12.21
C GLU A 302 -1.22 26.22 13.58
N PHE A 303 -0.99 24.91 13.61
CA PHE A 303 -0.94 24.15 14.85
C PHE A 303 0.26 24.56 15.70
N HIS A 304 1.46 24.62 15.12
CA HIS A 304 2.70 25.04 15.76
C HIS A 304 2.62 26.50 16.19
N LEU A 305 2.12 27.40 15.35
CA LEU A 305 1.88 28.78 15.76
C LEU A 305 0.97 28.84 16.98
N SER A 306 -0.16 28.13 16.96
CA SER A 306 -1.11 28.10 18.08
C SER A 306 -0.52 27.47 19.33
N LYS A 307 0.26 26.39 19.19
CA LYS A 307 0.97 25.69 20.26
C LYS A 307 1.95 26.61 20.97
N TYR A 308 2.73 27.41 20.23
CA TYR A 308 3.70 28.31 20.82
C TYR A 308 3.06 29.57 21.42
N VAL A 309 2.01 30.13 20.79
CA VAL A 309 1.24 31.21 21.42
C VAL A 309 0.61 30.70 22.72
N LEU A 310 0.01 29.51 22.72
CA LEU A 310 -0.56 28.89 23.92
C LEU A 310 0.50 28.63 25.00
N LYS A 311 1.67 28.11 24.62
CA LYS A 311 2.80 27.88 25.53
C LYS A 311 3.21 29.18 26.24
N MET A 312 3.17 30.29 25.52
CA MET A 312 3.52 31.63 26.00
C MET A 312 2.46 32.26 26.90
N THR A 313 1.17 32.00 26.67
CA THR A 313 0.07 32.67 27.40
C THR A 313 -0.60 31.81 28.46
N SER A 314 -0.28 30.50 28.53
CA SER A 314 -0.96 29.54 29.40
C SER A 314 -0.94 29.88 30.90
N HIS A 315 0.02 30.66 31.38
CA HIS A 315 0.13 31.08 32.78
C HIS A 315 -0.79 32.26 33.16
N MET A 316 -1.43 32.89 32.19
CA MET A 316 -2.26 34.09 32.38
C MET A 316 -3.66 33.82 32.97
N LEU A 317 -3.97 32.56 33.31
CA LEU A 317 -5.22 32.14 33.94
C LEU A 317 -6.45 32.69 33.20
N ASP A 318 -7.29 33.50 33.86
CA ASP A 318 -8.53 34.05 33.32
C ASP A 318 -8.31 35.00 32.14
N SER A 319 -7.14 35.64 32.05
CA SER A 319 -6.77 36.57 30.97
C SER A 319 -6.06 35.90 29.79
N LYS A 320 -6.00 34.56 29.78
CA LYS A 320 -5.30 33.76 28.76
C LYS A 320 -5.79 34.02 27.34
N GLU A 321 -7.09 34.15 27.13
CA GLU A 321 -7.65 34.36 25.79
C GLU A 321 -7.35 35.78 25.28
N ASP A 322 -7.49 36.80 26.13
CA ASP A 322 -7.13 38.17 25.80
C ASP A 322 -5.65 38.30 25.45
N ALA A 323 -4.78 37.64 26.24
CA ALA A 323 -3.35 37.56 25.96
C ALA A 323 -3.08 36.88 24.60
N ARG A 324 -3.78 35.78 24.29
CA ARG A 324 -3.67 35.06 23.01
C ARG A 324 -4.06 35.95 21.83
N VAL A 325 -5.21 36.63 21.92
CA VAL A 325 -5.69 37.56 20.90
C VAL A 325 -4.71 38.72 20.72
N GLY A 326 -4.22 39.30 21.81
CA GLY A 326 -3.23 40.38 21.79
C GLY A 326 -1.93 39.99 21.09
N VAL A 327 -1.37 38.83 21.46
CA VAL A 327 -0.14 38.29 20.83
C VAL A 327 -0.37 38.05 19.34
N CYS A 328 -1.46 37.38 18.95
CA CYS A 328 -1.78 37.14 17.54
C CYS A 328 -1.96 38.45 16.76
N LYS A 329 -2.60 39.47 17.33
CA LYS A 329 -2.77 40.79 16.70
C LYS A 329 -1.43 41.45 16.44
N ILE A 330 -0.49 41.40 17.38
CA ILE A 330 0.85 41.99 17.21
C ILE A 330 1.66 41.23 16.15
N ILE A 331 1.62 39.90 16.14
CA ILE A 331 2.26 39.10 15.07
C ILE A 331 1.69 39.47 13.70
N ARG A 332 0.36 39.64 13.64
CA ARG A 332 -0.36 39.95 12.42
C ARG A 332 -0.06 41.37 11.90
N ASP A 333 -0.21 42.39 12.74
CA ASP A 333 -0.25 43.78 12.30
C ASP A 333 0.97 44.59 12.73
N GLY A 334 1.63 44.19 13.81
CA GLY A 334 2.73 44.92 14.43
C GLY A 334 4.12 44.55 13.93
N THR A 335 5.09 44.98 14.74
CA THR A 335 6.54 44.86 14.56
C THR A 335 7.15 43.90 15.57
N LYS A 336 8.39 43.46 15.32
CA LYS A 336 9.14 42.63 16.30
C LYS A 336 9.36 43.34 17.63
N LYS A 337 9.48 44.66 17.63
CA LYS A 337 9.66 45.46 18.85
C LYS A 337 8.40 45.42 19.72
N GLU A 338 7.23 45.68 19.14
CA GLU A 338 5.95 45.56 19.86
C GLU A 338 5.71 44.13 20.36
N PHE A 339 6.22 43.13 19.64
CA PHE A 339 6.19 41.73 20.09
C PHE A 339 7.10 41.48 21.30
N ASP A 340 8.30 42.05 21.32
CA ASP A 340 9.18 41.97 22.49
C ASP A 340 8.55 42.67 23.71
N GLU A 341 7.89 43.82 23.52
CA GLU A 341 7.18 44.55 24.59
C GLU A 341 6.03 43.73 25.21
N ILE A 342 5.22 43.01 24.41
CA ILE A 342 4.19 42.12 24.97
C ILE A 342 4.81 40.90 25.66
N VAL A 343 5.92 40.38 25.14
CA VAL A 343 6.64 39.26 25.78
C VAL A 343 7.16 39.67 27.16
N GLU A 344 7.80 40.84 27.29
CA GLU A 344 8.26 41.37 28.59
C GLU A 344 7.11 41.50 29.61
N ARG A 345 5.94 41.94 29.17
CA ARG A 345 4.74 41.99 30.04
C ARG A 345 4.31 40.60 30.50
N LEU A 346 4.31 39.62 29.59
CA LEU A 346 3.97 38.23 29.91
C LEU A 346 4.99 37.61 30.87
N GLU A 347 6.27 37.90 30.69
CA GLU A 347 7.36 37.48 31.59
C GLU A 347 7.20 38.09 32.99
N GLY A 348 6.80 39.36 33.08
CA GLY A 348 6.50 40.03 34.36
C GLY A 348 5.35 39.38 35.15
N CYS A 349 4.48 38.62 34.48
CA CYS A 349 3.41 37.84 35.11
C CYS A 349 3.82 36.41 35.49
N ALA A 350 5.03 35.95 35.14
CA ALA A 350 5.51 34.61 35.45
C ALA A 350 5.89 34.49 36.93
N LYS A 351 5.44 33.40 37.58
CA LYS A 351 5.69 33.11 39.01
C LYS A 351 6.84 32.12 39.22
N THR A 352 7.25 31.41 38.17
CA THR A 352 8.29 30.38 38.27
C THR A 352 9.28 30.48 37.11
N GLU A 353 10.51 30.03 37.34
CA GLU A 353 11.55 29.97 36.30
C GLU A 353 11.13 29.08 35.11
N SER A 354 10.37 28.01 35.39
CA SER A 354 9.81 27.14 34.34
C SER A 354 8.84 27.88 33.42
N GLN A 355 7.98 28.75 33.98
CA GLN A 355 7.09 29.60 33.17
C GLN A 355 7.90 30.59 32.32
N LEU A 356 8.91 31.24 32.91
CA LEU A 356 9.78 32.17 32.20
C LEU A 356 10.48 31.49 31.00
N LYS A 357 11.09 30.32 31.22
CA LYS A 357 11.71 29.52 30.16
C LYS A 357 10.73 29.17 29.04
N ARG A 358 9.49 28.79 29.38
CA ARG A 358 8.45 28.47 28.38
C ARG A 358 8.09 29.67 27.52
N ILE A 359 7.98 30.87 28.11
CA ILE A 359 7.69 32.13 27.41
C ILE A 359 8.83 32.46 26.45
N GLN A 360 10.07 32.46 26.95
CA GLN A 360 11.28 32.78 26.17
C GLN A 360 11.48 31.84 24.99
N GLU A 361 11.32 30.53 25.20
CA GLU A 361 11.39 29.53 24.14
C GLU A 361 10.34 29.76 23.06
N ALA A 362 9.10 30.08 23.46
CA ALA A 362 8.01 30.35 22.53
C ALA A 362 8.23 31.65 21.76
N ALA A 363 8.69 32.71 22.44
CA ALA A 363 9.00 33.99 21.81
C ALA A 363 10.12 33.85 20.80
N LYS A 364 11.18 33.10 21.15
CA LYS A 364 12.28 32.79 20.23
C LYS A 364 11.79 32.04 18.98
N TYR A 365 10.93 31.04 19.14
CA TYR A 365 10.37 30.29 18.01
C TYR A 365 9.55 31.19 17.07
N ILE A 366 8.65 32.01 17.61
CA ILE A 366 7.82 32.93 16.79
C ILE A 366 8.71 33.98 16.10
N LYS A 367 9.70 34.54 16.79
CA LYS A 367 10.63 35.53 16.19
C LYS A 367 11.46 34.95 15.04
N ASN A 368 11.92 33.70 15.18
CA ASN A 368 12.65 33.01 14.13
C ASN A 368 11.79 32.75 12.89
N ASN A 369 10.47 32.59 13.07
CA ASN A 369 9.50 32.34 12.00
C ASN A 369 8.59 33.56 11.71
N TRP A 370 9.03 34.77 12.07
CA TRP A 370 8.17 35.97 12.12
C TRP A 370 7.39 36.25 10.84
N THR A 371 8.07 36.29 9.69
CA THR A 371 7.44 36.56 8.39
C THR A 371 6.42 35.49 8.02
N ALA A 372 6.72 34.23 8.32
CA ALA A 372 5.84 33.09 8.03
C ALA A 372 4.62 33.06 8.97
N ALA A 373 4.80 33.41 10.25
CA ALA A 373 3.73 33.56 11.23
C ALA A 373 2.79 34.72 10.88
N LYS A 374 3.35 35.88 10.48
CA LYS A 374 2.57 37.03 9.99
C LYS A 374 1.74 36.66 8.76
N ARG A 375 2.35 35.97 7.78
CA ARG A 375 1.67 35.48 6.57
C ARG A 375 0.49 34.55 6.91
N ARG A 376 0.69 33.61 7.85
CA ARG A 376 -0.37 32.71 8.36
C ARG A 376 -1.54 33.49 8.95
N LEU A 377 -1.29 34.47 9.81
CA LEU A 377 -2.34 35.24 10.48
C LEU A 377 -3.03 36.26 9.57
N TRP A 378 -2.35 36.72 8.52
CA TRP A 378 -2.96 37.57 7.50
C TRP A 378 -3.99 36.83 6.65
N ARG A 379 -3.75 35.54 6.32
CA ARG A 379 -4.63 34.73 5.46
C ARG A 379 -5.02 35.42 4.13
N ARG A 380 -4.12 36.24 3.58
CA ARG A 380 -4.33 36.97 2.31
C ARG A 380 -3.70 36.25 1.13
N ASN A 381 -4.09 36.65 -0.08
CA ASN A 381 -3.48 36.23 -1.35
C ASN A 381 -3.54 34.72 -1.62
N GLY A 382 -4.57 34.04 -1.11
CA GLY A 382 -4.76 32.60 -1.34
C GLY A 382 -4.09 31.70 -0.30
N VAL A 383 -3.62 32.21 0.85
CA VAL A 383 -3.10 31.33 1.93
C VAL A 383 -4.23 30.46 2.51
N CYS A 384 -4.13 29.14 2.31
CA CYS A 384 -5.03 28.12 2.86
C CYS A 384 -4.60 27.67 4.26
N ALA A 385 -5.52 27.07 5.03
CA ALA A 385 -5.21 26.44 6.32
C ALA A 385 -4.24 25.24 6.13
N CYS A 386 -3.48 24.92 7.18
CA CYS A 386 -2.59 23.76 7.21
C CYS A 386 -3.31 22.58 7.85
N SER A 387 -3.25 21.41 7.21
CA SER A 387 -3.86 20.17 7.73
C SER A 387 -2.82 19.12 8.13
N ALA A 388 -1.54 19.50 8.20
CA ALA A 388 -0.41 18.59 8.37
C ALA A 388 -0.58 17.59 9.51
N GLU A 389 -0.90 18.04 10.73
CA GLU A 389 -1.14 17.17 11.89
C GLU A 389 -2.19 16.06 11.64
N GLY A 390 -3.30 16.41 10.97
CA GLY A 390 -4.33 15.45 10.62
C GLY A 390 -3.83 14.42 9.60
N HIS A 391 -3.10 14.88 8.58
CA HIS A 391 -2.52 13.99 7.57
C HIS A 391 -1.38 13.15 8.14
N VAL A 392 -0.52 13.66 9.01
CA VAL A 392 0.50 12.89 9.73
C VAL A 392 -0.17 11.80 10.56
N SER A 393 -1.21 12.17 11.33
CA SER A 393 -1.97 11.22 12.14
C SER A 393 -2.58 10.09 11.29
N HIS A 394 -3.27 10.45 10.21
CA HIS A 394 -3.93 9.47 9.35
C HIS A 394 -2.95 8.67 8.52
N VAL A 395 -2.01 9.31 7.81
CA VAL A 395 -1.11 8.65 6.84
C VAL A 395 0.01 7.90 7.54
N LEU A 396 0.61 8.42 8.61
CA LEU A 396 1.76 7.80 9.26
C LEU A 396 1.40 7.23 10.64
N SER A 397 1.00 8.10 11.58
CA SER A 397 0.93 7.75 13.00
C SER A 397 -0.02 6.60 13.31
N SER A 398 -1.17 6.54 12.63
CA SER A 398 -2.19 5.50 12.81
C SER A 398 -1.61 4.08 12.64
N ARG A 399 -0.61 3.93 11.77
CA ARG A 399 0.09 2.67 11.54
C ARG A 399 1.41 2.57 12.30
N MET A 400 2.09 3.68 12.56
CA MET A 400 3.51 3.69 12.91
C MET A 400 3.81 4.06 14.37
N SER A 401 2.99 4.90 15.01
CA SER A 401 3.30 5.46 16.33
C SER A 401 2.16 5.45 17.34
N THR A 402 0.89 5.40 16.91
CA THR A 402 -0.28 5.39 17.83
C THR A 402 -0.36 4.11 18.65
N LEU A 403 -0.05 2.96 18.05
CA LEU A 403 0.13 1.71 18.78
C LEU A 403 1.59 1.63 19.22
N ALA A 404 1.85 1.10 20.43
CA ALA A 404 3.19 0.91 20.98
C ALA A 404 3.98 -0.14 20.17
N LEU A 405 4.43 0.27 18.98
CA LEU A 405 5.19 -0.51 18.03
C LEU A 405 6.64 -0.08 18.11
N GLY A 406 7.54 -1.06 18.10
CA GLY A 406 8.95 -0.80 17.88
C GLY A 406 9.28 -1.07 16.43
N TRP A 407 10.06 -0.19 15.80
CA TRP A 407 10.50 -0.35 14.42
C TRP A 407 12.02 -0.47 14.26
N SER A 408 12.46 -1.08 13.17
CA SER A 408 13.80 -0.82 12.63
C SER A 408 13.74 0.39 11.70
N ARG A 409 14.88 1.06 11.48
CA ARG A 409 14.96 2.20 10.56
C ARG A 409 14.44 1.85 9.16
N LEU A 410 14.95 0.75 8.58
CA LEU A 410 14.52 0.26 7.27
C LEU A 410 13.02 -0.11 7.24
N GLY A 411 12.53 -0.78 8.28
CA GLY A 411 11.12 -1.21 8.34
C GLY A 411 10.16 -0.04 8.36
N THR A 412 10.47 1.00 9.14
CA THR A 412 9.73 2.28 9.11
C THR A 412 9.79 2.90 7.72
N SER A 413 10.97 3.00 7.12
CA SER A 413 11.15 3.63 5.80
C SER A 413 10.28 2.98 4.73
N LYS A 414 10.34 1.64 4.65
CA LYS A 414 9.57 0.87 3.66
C LYS A 414 8.07 0.91 3.96
N MET A 415 7.67 0.90 5.23
CA MET A 415 6.27 1.10 5.60
C MET A 415 5.78 2.50 5.19
N ALA A 416 6.57 3.55 5.42
CA ALA A 416 6.22 4.91 5.03
C ALA A 416 6.00 5.02 3.51
N ARG A 417 6.87 4.38 2.71
CA ARG A 417 6.72 4.28 1.24
C ARG A 417 5.49 3.45 0.84
N LEU A 418 5.14 2.39 1.57
CA LEU A 418 3.91 1.63 1.33
C LEU A 418 2.65 2.46 1.68
N ARG A 419 2.70 3.26 2.76
CA ARG A 419 1.64 4.20 3.12
C ARG A 419 1.50 5.28 2.04
N GLU A 420 2.60 5.83 1.52
CA GLU A 420 2.59 6.74 0.37
C GLU A 420 1.85 6.10 -0.82
N TRP A 421 2.22 4.88 -1.19
CA TRP A 421 1.60 4.15 -2.31
C TRP A 421 0.09 3.97 -2.12
N HIS A 422 -0.32 3.54 -0.93
CA HIS A 422 -1.72 3.31 -0.57
C HIS A 422 -2.55 4.60 -0.57
N TYR A 423 -2.09 5.67 0.08
CA TYR A 423 -2.84 6.94 0.16
C TYR A 423 -2.89 7.69 -1.18
N ASN A 424 -1.93 7.42 -2.07
CA ASN A 424 -1.97 7.87 -3.45
C ASN A 424 -2.89 7.02 -4.35
N LYS A 425 -3.51 5.97 -3.82
CA LYS A 425 -4.40 5.04 -4.54
C LYS A 425 -3.73 4.34 -5.73
N ASN A 426 -2.42 4.15 -5.66
CA ASN A 426 -1.70 3.41 -6.68
C ASN A 426 -2.02 1.91 -6.57
N SER A 427 -1.96 1.18 -7.69
CA SER A 427 -2.27 -0.25 -7.73
C SER A 427 -1.25 -1.09 -6.96
N MET A 428 -1.70 -1.87 -5.98
CA MET A 428 -0.83 -2.83 -5.27
C MET A 428 -0.37 -3.96 -6.20
N LEU A 429 -1.17 -4.32 -7.21
CA LEU A 429 -0.80 -5.31 -8.21
C LEU A 429 0.36 -4.81 -9.08
N GLU A 430 0.33 -3.54 -9.50
CA GLU A 430 1.44 -2.94 -10.24
C GLU A 430 2.71 -2.88 -9.40
N LEU A 431 2.59 -2.58 -8.10
CA LEU A 431 3.73 -2.61 -7.18
C LEU A 431 4.35 -4.02 -7.10
N VAL A 432 3.54 -5.07 -7.00
CA VAL A 432 4.05 -6.46 -7.00
C VAL A 432 4.74 -6.77 -8.34
N ARG A 433 4.12 -6.43 -9.47
CA ARG A 433 4.65 -6.71 -10.80
C ARG A 433 5.93 -5.95 -11.11
N SER A 434 6.06 -4.71 -10.63
CA SER A 434 7.27 -3.91 -10.83
C SER A 434 8.50 -4.52 -10.14
N GLN A 435 8.31 -5.39 -9.15
CA GLN A 435 9.43 -6.08 -8.50
C GLN A 435 10.10 -7.10 -9.43
N LYS A 436 9.36 -7.66 -10.39
CA LYS A 436 9.86 -8.68 -11.34
C LYS A 436 10.56 -8.08 -12.55
N ALA A 437 10.21 -6.85 -12.94
CA ALA A 437 10.69 -6.19 -14.16
C ALA A 437 12.20 -5.84 -14.15
N GLU A 438 12.91 -6.03 -13.04
CA GLU A 438 14.36 -5.77 -12.93
C GLU A 438 15.25 -7.02 -13.05
N LEU A 439 14.70 -8.21 -13.30
CA LEU A 439 15.52 -9.36 -13.69
C LEU A 439 15.91 -9.20 -15.17
N PRO A 440 17.21 -9.15 -15.53
CA PRO A 440 17.61 -9.12 -16.92
C PRO A 440 17.03 -10.34 -17.62
N MET A 441 16.28 -10.10 -18.69
CA MET A 441 15.87 -11.14 -19.61
C MET A 441 17.13 -11.90 -20.02
N VAL A 442 17.25 -13.15 -19.60
CA VAL A 442 18.40 -13.98 -19.96
C VAL A 442 18.37 -14.12 -21.48
N ALA A 443 19.37 -13.55 -22.15
CA ALA A 443 19.55 -13.68 -23.58
C ALA A 443 19.53 -15.17 -23.94
N GLY A 444 18.64 -15.56 -24.86
CA GLY A 444 18.40 -16.97 -25.26
C GLY A 444 17.03 -17.54 -24.84
N ALA A 445 16.27 -16.90 -23.96
CA ALA A 445 14.90 -17.32 -23.62
C ALA A 445 13.86 -16.95 -24.69
N GLU A 446 14.18 -16.00 -25.58
CA GLU A 446 13.26 -15.44 -26.58
C GLU A 446 12.86 -16.46 -27.66
N GLU A 447 13.73 -17.41 -28.01
CA GLU A 447 13.43 -18.40 -29.06
C GLU A 447 12.74 -19.67 -28.54
N LEU A 448 12.68 -19.88 -27.21
CA LEU A 448 12.37 -21.20 -26.61
C LEU A 448 11.01 -21.33 -25.93
N ILE A 449 10.32 -20.24 -25.62
CA ILE A 449 9.01 -20.27 -24.94
C ILE A 449 7.94 -20.83 -25.90
N MET A 450 7.17 -21.84 -25.46
CA MET A 450 5.92 -22.20 -26.14
C MET A 450 4.95 -21.04 -25.92
N SER A 451 4.40 -20.47 -26.99
CA SER A 451 3.41 -19.41 -26.84
C SER A 451 2.15 -19.97 -26.15
N ALA A 452 1.39 -19.12 -25.46
CA ALA A 452 0.10 -19.53 -24.90
C ALA A 452 -0.80 -20.20 -25.96
N SER A 453 -0.70 -19.73 -27.21
CA SER A 453 -1.38 -20.30 -28.38
C SER A 453 -0.98 -21.75 -28.68
N ASP A 454 0.30 -22.10 -28.50
CA ASP A 454 0.81 -23.47 -28.71
C ASP A 454 0.29 -24.43 -27.63
N ILE A 455 0.19 -23.95 -26.39
CA ILE A 455 -0.35 -24.72 -25.25
C ILE A 455 -1.84 -24.96 -25.44
N ILE A 456 -2.61 -23.91 -25.75
CA ILE A 456 -4.06 -24.00 -26.02
C ILE A 456 -4.33 -24.93 -27.20
N SER A 457 -3.55 -24.84 -28.28
CA SER A 457 -3.69 -25.73 -29.44
C SER A 457 -3.44 -27.19 -29.07
N SER A 458 -2.50 -27.46 -28.16
CA SER A 458 -2.22 -28.81 -27.68
C SER A 458 -3.35 -29.39 -26.81
N GLU A 459 -4.03 -28.56 -26.01
CA GLU A 459 -5.23 -28.97 -25.27
C GLU A 459 -6.41 -29.27 -26.19
N ILE A 460 -6.68 -28.39 -27.16
CA ILE A 460 -7.78 -28.56 -28.13
C ILE A 460 -7.58 -29.86 -28.91
N ASN A 461 -6.35 -30.17 -29.31
CA ASN A 461 -6.02 -31.38 -30.06
C ASN A 461 -6.06 -32.67 -29.22
N ARG A 462 -6.00 -32.59 -27.88
CA ARG A 462 -6.15 -33.76 -26.99
C ARG A 462 -7.60 -34.17 -26.77
N ARG A 463 -8.56 -33.25 -26.96
CA ARG A 463 -9.99 -33.59 -26.89
C ARG A 463 -10.35 -34.46 -28.09
N THR A 464 -10.72 -35.71 -27.84
CA THR A 464 -11.02 -36.64 -28.94
C THR A 464 -12.29 -36.21 -29.67
N LYS A 465 -12.40 -36.54 -30.97
CA LYS A 465 -13.60 -36.28 -31.81
C LYS A 465 -14.91 -36.80 -31.20
N ALA A 466 -14.84 -37.76 -30.28
CA ALA A 466 -15.97 -38.30 -29.52
C ALA A 466 -16.44 -37.35 -28.39
N GLU A 467 -15.53 -36.62 -27.73
CA GLU A 467 -15.83 -35.67 -26.66
C GLU A 467 -16.50 -34.39 -27.19
N THR A 468 -16.11 -33.93 -28.38
CA THR A 468 -16.74 -32.79 -29.05
C THR A 468 -18.18 -33.07 -29.47
N ILE A 469 -18.52 -34.35 -29.72
CA ILE A 469 -19.86 -34.80 -30.08
C ILE A 469 -20.70 -35.00 -28.81
N SER A 470 -20.14 -35.61 -27.76
CA SER A 470 -20.84 -35.83 -26.48
C SER A 470 -21.21 -34.52 -25.78
N GLY A 471 -20.32 -33.52 -25.78
CA GLY A 471 -20.59 -32.19 -25.19
C GLY A 471 -21.75 -31.43 -25.86
N LYS A 472 -21.95 -31.62 -27.17
CA LYS A 472 -23.12 -31.07 -27.89
C LYS A 472 -24.43 -31.73 -27.48
N TYR A 473 -24.43 -33.04 -27.20
CA TYR A 473 -25.64 -33.74 -26.74
C TYR A 473 -25.93 -33.49 -25.25
N GLU A 474 -24.89 -33.31 -24.41
CA GLU A 474 -25.03 -32.90 -23.02
C GLU A 474 -25.50 -31.44 -22.86
N GLU A 475 -25.00 -30.51 -23.68
CA GLU A 475 -25.54 -29.14 -23.72
C GLU A 475 -27.01 -29.13 -24.12
N ILE A 476 -27.42 -29.93 -25.12
CA ILE A 476 -28.82 -30.03 -25.56
C ILE A 476 -29.69 -30.70 -24.47
N MET A 477 -29.24 -31.75 -23.80
CA MET A 477 -30.03 -32.37 -22.71
C MET A 477 -30.12 -31.49 -21.46
N ASN A 478 -29.08 -30.73 -21.11
CA ASN A 478 -29.09 -29.81 -19.97
C ASN A 478 -29.82 -28.48 -20.26
N THR A 479 -29.91 -28.04 -21.52
CA THR A 479 -30.68 -26.84 -21.90
C THR A 479 -32.17 -27.09 -22.08
N THR A 480 -32.62 -28.34 -22.25
CA THR A 480 -34.04 -28.63 -22.57
C THR A 480 -34.94 -28.83 -21.33
N LEU A 481 -34.38 -28.94 -20.12
CA LEU A 481 -35.15 -28.94 -18.87
C LEU A 481 -34.66 -27.82 -17.95
N GLY A 482 -35.28 -26.65 -18.09
CA GLY A 482 -34.93 -25.47 -17.30
C GLY A 482 -35.04 -25.69 -15.79
N LEU A 483 -34.11 -25.10 -15.04
CA LEU A 483 -34.08 -25.02 -13.57
C LEU A 483 -35.42 -24.58 -12.95
N LYS A 484 -36.20 -23.78 -13.69
CA LYS A 484 -37.55 -23.34 -13.33
C LYS A 484 -38.54 -24.51 -13.22
N THR A 485 -38.45 -25.49 -14.13
CA THR A 485 -39.29 -26.69 -14.17
C THR A 485 -38.92 -27.68 -13.07
N LYS A 486 -37.62 -27.84 -12.77
CA LYS A 486 -37.13 -28.66 -11.65
C LYS A 486 -37.53 -28.08 -10.27
N LYS A 487 -37.41 -26.76 -10.08
CA LYS A 487 -37.87 -26.06 -8.86
C LYS A 487 -39.40 -26.07 -8.72
N GLN A 488 -40.15 -25.95 -9.81
CA GLN A 488 -41.61 -26.06 -9.76
C GLN A 488 -42.04 -27.48 -9.36
N LEU A 489 -41.44 -28.53 -9.93
CA LEU A 489 -41.77 -29.92 -9.56
C LEU A 489 -41.45 -30.23 -8.09
N SER A 490 -40.34 -29.76 -7.52
CA SER A 490 -40.04 -29.97 -6.09
C SER A 490 -40.99 -29.23 -5.13
N ILE A 491 -41.57 -28.11 -5.58
CA ILE A 491 -42.60 -27.37 -4.85
C ILE A 491 -43.98 -28.05 -5.01
N TYR A 492 -44.27 -28.65 -6.16
CA TYR A 492 -45.55 -29.33 -6.43
C TYR A 492 -45.65 -30.73 -5.80
N VAL A 493 -44.52 -31.40 -5.55
CA VAL A 493 -44.46 -32.76 -4.94
C VAL A 493 -44.57 -32.71 -3.42
N ASN A 494 -44.29 -31.56 -2.78
CA ASN A 494 -44.46 -31.36 -1.33
C ASN A 494 -45.74 -30.55 -1.02
N ARG A 495 -46.86 -31.26 -0.94
CA ARG A 495 -48.14 -30.84 -0.32
C ARG A 495 -48.06 -31.20 1.18
N TRP A 496 -48.35 -30.40 2.21
CA TRP A 496 -49.03 -29.11 2.45
C TRP A 496 -48.71 -28.62 3.89
N ILE A 497 -48.94 -27.31 4.13
CA ILE A 497 -49.07 -26.53 5.41
C ILE A 497 -47.78 -26.18 6.15
#